data_AF-A0A3A9EQM6-F1
#
_entry.id   AF-A0A3A9EQM6-F1
#
_cell.length_a   1.000
_cell.length_b   1.000
_cell.length_c   1.000
_cell.angle_alpha   90.00
_cell.angle_beta   90.00
_cell.angle_gamma   90.00
#
_symmetry.space_group_name_H-M   'P 1'
#
loop_
_entity.id
_entity.type
_entity.pdbx_description
1 polymer ?
#
loop_
_entity_poly.entity_id
_entity_poly.type
_entity_poly.pdbx_seq_one_letter_code
_entity_poly.pdbx_strand_id
1 'polypeptide(L)' 'MPLLTEHRNYITFHAAESLEVCGDPEKLACVFNNLLKNAAAYSITGTEIIVNAEEIADHIVVTVSNHGKSCD' A
#
# COMPACT_ATOMS: atom_id res chain seq x y z
N MET A 1 11.79 -0.64 -3.66
CA MET A 1 11.81 -1.38 -2.37
C MET A 1 12.32 -2.78 -2.67
N PRO A 2 13.48 -3.23 -2.14
CA PRO A 2 14.16 -4.46 -2.60
C PRO A 2 13.28 -5.71 -2.56
N LEU A 3 12.45 -5.85 -1.52
CA LEU A 3 11.58 -7.01 -1.31
C LEU A 3 10.53 -7.19 -2.43
N LEU A 4 9.97 -6.09 -2.97
CA LEU A 4 9.02 -6.16 -4.08
C LEU A 4 9.69 -6.74 -5.33
N THR A 5 10.90 -6.28 -5.62
CA THR A 5 11.67 -6.72 -6.77
C THR A 5 12.08 -8.18 -6.64
N GLU A 6 12.56 -8.57 -5.45
CA GLU A 6 12.93 -9.95 -5.14
C GLU A 6 11.75 -10.91 -5.28
N HIS A 7 10.59 -10.54 -4.73
CA HIS A 7 9.38 -11.35 -4.82
C HIS A 7 8.60 -11.14 -6.12
N ARG A 8 9.10 -10.33 -7.05
CA ARG A 8 8.45 -9.99 -8.33
C ARG A 8 7.02 -9.47 -8.17
N ASN A 9 6.69 -8.92 -7.00
CA ASN A 9 5.42 -8.24 -6.78
C ASN A 9 5.44 -6.89 -7.50
N TYR A 10 4.27 -6.44 -7.92
CA TYR A 10 4.08 -5.13 -8.55
C TYR A 10 2.98 -4.38 -7.82
N ILE A 11 3.03 -3.05 -7.89
CA ILE A 11 2.07 -2.18 -7.24
C ILE A 11 1.17 -1.55 -8.29
N THR A 12 -0.13 -1.59 -8.03
CA THR A 12 -1.12 -0.78 -8.76
C THR A 12 -1.68 0.27 -7.81
N PHE A 13 -1.71 1.51 -8.28
CA PHE A 13 -2.24 2.64 -7.54
C PHE A 13 -3.62 3.02 -8.08
N HIS A 14 -4.61 3.03 -7.20
CA HIS A 14 -5.93 3.57 -7.42
C HIS A 14 -6.11 4.74 -6.47
N ALA A 15 -5.94 5.95 -6.96
CA ALA A 15 -6.10 7.16 -6.17
C ALA A 15 -6.92 8.18 -6.94
N ALA A 16 -7.76 8.93 -6.23
CA ALA A 16 -8.37 10.13 -6.79
C ALA A 16 -7.28 11.14 -7.17
N GLU A 17 -7.53 11.96 -8.20
CA GLU A 17 -6.52 12.87 -8.77
C GLU A 17 -6.05 13.97 -7.81
N SER A 18 -6.80 14.27 -6.74
CA SER A 18 -6.51 15.39 -5.84
C SER A 18 -6.83 15.05 -4.39
N LEU A 19 -5.93 14.30 -3.75
CA LEU A 19 -5.98 14.00 -2.32
C LEU A 19 -4.92 14.83 -1.59
N GLU A 20 -5.36 15.67 -0.66
CA GLU A 20 -4.48 16.54 0.13
C GLU A 20 -4.70 16.30 1.62
N VAL A 21 -3.62 16.12 2.37
CA VAL A 21 -3.64 15.95 3.82
C VAL A 21 -2.61 16.87 4.48
N CYS A 22 -3.00 17.54 5.56
CA CYS A 22 -2.07 18.29 6.39
C CYS A 22 -1.42 17.35 7.41
N GLY A 23 -0.09 17.25 7.39
CA GLY A 23 0.64 16.38 8.31
C GLY A 23 2.15 16.45 8.11
N ASP A 24 2.87 15.73 8.97
CA ASP A 24 4.32 15.58 8.88
C ASP A 24 4.66 14.60 7.74
N PRO A 25 5.29 15.07 6.65
CA PRO A 25 5.54 14.24 5.47
C PRO A 25 6.48 13.06 5.76
N GLU A 26 7.43 13.20 6.69
CA GLU A 26 8.37 12.12 7.03
C GLU A 26 7.65 11.02 7.80
N LYS A 27 6.76 11.39 8.73
CA LYS A 27 5.95 10.41 9.47
C LYS A 27 4.98 9.68 8.55
N LEU A 28 4.32 10.38 7.63
CA LEU A 28 3.42 9.75 6.65
C LEU A 28 4.18 8.81 5.72
N ALA A 29 5.34 9.22 5.19
CA ALA A 29 6.20 8.35 4.39
C ALA A 29 6.61 7.08 5.15
N CYS A 30 6.90 7.20 6.44
CA CYS A 30 7.21 6.06 7.30
C CYS A 30 6.03 5.09 7.41
N VAL A 31 4.81 5.59 7.64
CA VAL A 31 3.59 4.78 7.70
C VAL A 31 3.37 4.01 6.39
N PHE A 32 3.41 4.69 5.25
CA PHE A 32 3.21 4.03 3.95
C PHE A 32 4.28 2.98 3.65
N ASN A 33 5.55 3.28 3.97
CA ASN A 33 6.64 2.34 3.80
C ASN A 33 6.45 1.07 4.64
N ASN A 34 5.94 1.21 5.87
CA ASN A 34 5.67 0.07 6.73
C ASN A 34 4.53 -0.80 6.18
N LEU A 35 3.45 -0.18 5.69
CA LEU A 35 2.34 -0.92 5.07
C LEU A 35 2.80 -1.68 3.81
N LEU A 36 3.58 -1.02 2.94
CA LEU A 36 4.09 -1.65 1.71
C LEU A 36 5.07 -2.80 2.01
N LYS A 37 5.94 -2.64 3.01
CA LYS A 37 6.84 -3.71 3.46
C LYS A 37 6.06 -4.93 3.97
N ASN A 38 5.04 -4.70 4.79
CA ASN A 38 4.18 -5.77 5.28
C ASN A 38 3.48 -6.48 4.12
N ALA A 39 2.87 -5.72 3.22
CA ALA A 39 2.18 -6.27 2.05
C ALA A 39 3.12 -7.17 1.20
N ALA A 40 4.36 -6.74 0.97
CA ALA A 40 5.36 -7.51 0.21
C ALA A 40 5.90 -8.74 0.97
N ALA A 41 6.02 -8.66 2.30
CA ALA A 41 6.49 -9.77 3.13
C ALA A 41 5.46 -10.90 3.22
N TYR A 42 4.18 -10.56 3.19
CA TYR A 42 3.08 -11.52 3.34
C TYR A 42 2.35 -11.85 2.03
N SER A 43 2.74 -11.25 0.90
CA SER A 43 2.19 -11.59 -0.41
C SER A 43 2.75 -12.88 -0.98
N ILE A 44 1.93 -13.55 -1.79
CA ILE A 44 2.40 -14.58 -2.71
C ILE A 44 3.35 -13.92 -3.73
N THR A 45 4.44 -14.60 -4.08
CA THR A 45 5.40 -14.13 -5.09
C THR A 45 4.70 -13.89 -6.43
N GLY A 46 5.01 -12.76 -7.08
CA GLY A 46 4.50 -12.43 -8.41
C GLY A 46 3.08 -11.86 -8.45
N THR A 47 2.43 -11.66 -7.30
CA THR A 47 1.08 -11.08 -7.24
C THR A 47 1.10 -9.57 -7.10
N GLU A 48 -0.06 -8.97 -7.37
CA GLU A 48 -0.32 -7.56 -7.19
C GLU A 48 -0.35 -7.17 -5.69
N ILE A 49 0.09 -5.94 -5.42
CA ILE A 49 -0.22 -5.19 -4.20
C ILE A 49 -1.00 -3.96 -4.64
N ILE A 50 -2.19 -3.77 -4.07
CA ILE A 50 -3.12 -2.71 -4.45
C ILE A 50 -3.03 -1.60 -3.41
N VAL A 51 -2.77 -0.38 -3.86
CA VAL A 51 -2.87 0.82 -3.03
C VAL A 51 -4.10 1.59 -3.47
N ASN A 52 -5.13 1.62 -2.62
CA ASN A 52 -6.31 2.45 -2.81
C ASN A 52 -6.21 3.70 -1.94
N ALA A 53 -6.55 4.87 -2.47
CA ALA A 53 -6.67 6.10 -1.72
C ALA A 53 -7.93 6.84 -2.16
N GLU A 54 -8.83 7.09 -1.22
CA GLU A 54 -10.11 7.73 -1.47
C GLU A 54 -10.49 8.66 -0.33
N GLU A 55 -11.26 9.71 -0.66
CA GLU A 55 -11.87 10.58 0.33
C GLU A 55 -13.23 10.00 0.74
N ILE A 56 -13.39 9.73 2.04
CA ILE A 56 -14.62 9.26 2.65
C ILE A 56 -14.98 10.26 3.74
N ALA A 57 -16.07 11.01 3.52
CA ALA A 57 -16.51 12.10 4.38
C ALA A 57 -15.41 13.16 4.58
N ASP A 58 -14.85 13.29 5.78
CA ASP A 58 -13.80 14.23 6.16
C ASP A 58 -12.42 13.57 6.32
N HIS A 59 -12.27 12.35 5.78
CA HIS A 59 -11.06 11.56 5.91
C HIS A 59 -10.54 11.08 4.56
N ILE A 60 -9.22 11.02 4.44
CA ILE A 60 -8.57 10.25 3.38
C ILE A 60 -8.28 8.86 3.93
N VAL A 61 -8.86 7.86 3.29
CA VAL A 61 -8.67 6.45 3.63
C VAL A 61 -7.70 5.85 2.63
N VAL A 62 -6.54 5.42 3.13
CA VAL A 62 -5.54 4.70 2.33
C VAL A 62 -5.53 3.24 2.74
N THR A 63 -5.74 2.36 1.77
CA THR A 63 -5.70 0.91 1.97
C THR A 63 -4.56 0.31 1.16
N VAL A 64 -3.76 -0.55 1.79
CA VAL A 64 -2.76 -1.38 1.11
C VAL A 64 -3.19 -2.83 1.23
N SER A 65 -3.47 -3.48 0.11
CA SER A 65 -3.95 -4.86 0.06
C SER A 65 -2.97 -5.75 -0.69
N ASN A 66 -2.84 -7.00 -0.24
CA ASN A 66 -1.99 -7.99 -0.87
C ASN A 66 -2.72 -9.34 -0.98
N HIS A 67 -2.32 -10.16 -1.95
CA HIS A 67 -2.75 -11.55 -2.02
C HIS A 67 -1.91 -12.40 -1.07
N GLY A 68 -2.42 -12.61 0.14
CA GLY A 68 -1.83 -13.52 1.13
C GLY A 68 -2.15 -14.98 0.83
N LYS A 69 -1.46 -15.91 1.51
CA LYS A 69 -1.86 -17.32 1.53
C LYS A 69 -3.20 -17.44 2.24
N SER A 70 -4.15 -18.19 1.69
CA SER A 70 -5.38 -18.55 2.38
C SER A 70 -5.04 -19.20 3.72
N CYS A 71 -5.73 -18.79 4.79
CA CYS A 71 -5.71 -19.55 6.03
C CYS A 71 -6.46 -20.86 5.78
N ASP A 72 -5.74 -21.98 5.72
CA ASP A 72 -6.29 -23.33 5.97
C ASP A 72 -6.37 -23.56 7.49
#